data_AF-A0A6M3IJI5-F1
#
_entry.id   AF-A0A6M3IJI5-F1
#
_cell.length_a   1.000
_cell.length_b   1.000
_cell.length_c   1.000
_cell.angle_alpha   90.00
_cell.angle_beta   90.00
_cell.angle_gamma   90.00
#
_symmetry.space_group_name_H-M   'P 1'
#
loop_
_entity.id
_entity.type
_entity.pdbx_description
1 polymer ?
#
loop_
_entity_poly.entity_id
_entity_poly.type
_entity_poly.pdbx_seq_one_letter_code
_entity_poly.pdbx_strand_id
1 'polypeptide(L)'
;MKRLLLVCLLLVLISGTVYAWNDGSFSSGLMSTGYIDGGATSMATGITAIPLNYSIVKKTVTNAGSESLTLADGIQGQVIKIIQVDNPGTITITPTTTTGFASVVLNAVGDQVTLLFIDNDNGWIIVGETGSTVNQ
;
A
#
# COMPACT_ATOMS: atom_id res chain seq x y z
N MET A 1 21.20 -39.10 35.66
CA MET A 1 20.19 -38.07 35.98
C MET A 1 20.22 -37.00 34.89
N LYS A 2 19.14 -36.83 34.13
CA LYS A 2 19.00 -35.75 33.14
C LYS A 2 17.53 -35.34 33.16
N ARG A 3 17.21 -34.24 33.84
CA ARG A 3 15.87 -33.64 33.79
C ARG A 3 15.93 -32.55 32.72
N LEU A 4 15.31 -32.83 31.57
CA LEU A 4 15.04 -31.84 30.53
C LEU A 4 13.60 -31.38 30.75
N LEU A 5 13.40 -30.14 31.20
CA LEU A 5 12.07 -29.53 31.27
C LEU A 5 11.68 -29.10 29.85
N LEU A 6 10.59 -29.69 29.34
CA LEU A 6 9.97 -29.30 28.07
C LEU A 6 8.72 -28.48 28.40
N VAL A 7 8.83 -27.15 28.37
CA VAL A 7 7.65 -26.27 28.40
C VAL A 7 7.08 -26.23 26.98
N CYS A 8 5.85 -26.71 26.85
CA CYS A 8 5.15 -26.89 25.59
C CYS A 8 4.84 -25.54 24.92
N LEU A 9 5.59 -25.21 23.87
CA LEU A 9 5.15 -24.29 22.83
C LEU A 9 4.63 -25.15 21.67
N LEU A 10 3.34 -25.44 21.63
CA LEU A 10 2.73 -26.07 20.45
C LEU A 10 2.17 -24.96 19.54
N LEU A 11 3.05 -24.37 18.75
CA LEU A 11 2.66 -23.64 17.55
C LEU A 11 2.11 -24.68 16.55
N VAL A 12 0.80 -24.67 16.31
CA VAL A 12 0.19 -25.55 15.31
C VAL A 12 0.27 -24.86 13.95
N LEU A 13 1.10 -25.42 13.06
CA LEU A 13 1.16 -25.02 11.65
C LEU A 13 0.20 -25.92 10.87
N ILE A 14 -0.90 -25.35 10.36
CA ILE A 14 -1.81 -26.04 9.44
C ILE A 14 -1.83 -25.23 8.15
N SER A 15 -1.39 -25.85 7.06
CA SER A 15 -1.48 -25.29 5.71
C SER A 15 -0.92 -23.86 5.56
N GLY A 16 0.13 -23.50 6.33
CA GLY A 16 0.85 -22.22 6.19
C GLY A 16 0.33 -21.05 7.03
N THR A 17 -0.73 -21.23 7.81
CA THR A 17 -1.30 -20.15 8.66
C THR A 17 -0.96 -20.37 10.13
N VAL A 18 -0.57 -19.29 10.82
CA VAL A 18 -0.33 -19.27 12.27
C VAL A 18 -1.63 -18.93 13.00
N TYR A 19 -2.19 -19.89 13.75
CA TYR A 19 -3.39 -19.68 14.59
C TYR A 19 -3.04 -19.62 16.07
N ALA A 20 -3.36 -18.51 16.73
CA ALA A 20 -3.33 -18.40 18.19
C ALA A 20 -4.74 -18.63 18.76
N TRP A 21 -4.88 -19.44 19.81
CA TRP A 21 -6.18 -19.76 20.42
C TRP A 21 -6.71 -18.67 21.37
N ASN A 22 -5.91 -17.63 21.66
CA ASN A 22 -6.20 -16.43 22.49
C ASN A 22 -5.34 -15.25 21.95
N ASP A 23 -4.97 -14.25 22.77
CA ASP A 23 -4.07 -13.15 22.39
C ASP A 23 -2.64 -13.62 22.05
N GLY A 24 -2.15 -13.28 20.86
CA GLY A 24 -0.78 -13.51 20.41
C GLY A 24 0.14 -12.35 20.76
N SER A 25 0.82 -12.41 21.90
CA SER A 25 1.87 -11.46 22.25
C SER A 25 3.23 -11.96 21.76
N PHE A 26 3.81 -11.30 20.76
CA PHE A 26 5.21 -11.48 20.40
C PHE A 26 6.02 -10.50 21.26
N SER A 27 6.91 -10.98 22.14
CA SER A 27 7.82 -10.10 22.92
C SER A 27 8.93 -9.48 22.04
N SER A 28 8.83 -9.68 20.73
CA SER A 28 9.69 -9.26 19.63
C SER A 28 8.80 -9.15 18.35
N GLY A 29 9.36 -9.03 17.14
CA GLY A 29 8.60 -8.73 15.91
C GLY A 29 7.68 -9.84 15.35
N LEU A 30 6.66 -9.42 14.58
CA LEU A 30 5.73 -10.23 13.76
C LEU A 30 6.09 -10.08 12.26
N MET A 31 6.00 -11.15 11.46
CA MET A 31 6.22 -11.16 10.00
C MET A 31 4.99 -11.78 9.29
N SER A 32 4.36 -11.09 8.32
CA SER A 32 3.08 -11.49 7.71
C SER A 32 3.05 -11.33 6.18
N THR A 33 2.36 -12.24 5.47
CA THR A 33 2.21 -12.23 4.00
C THR A 33 0.95 -11.50 3.51
N GLY A 34 0.24 -10.82 4.42
CA GLY A 34 -0.75 -9.74 4.20
C GLY A 34 -0.49 -8.66 5.26
N TYR A 35 -0.89 -7.39 5.07
CA TYR A 35 -0.09 -6.25 5.60
C TYR A 35 0.36 -6.32 7.08
N ILE A 36 1.52 -6.94 7.28
CA ILE A 36 2.72 -6.41 7.91
C ILE A 36 3.80 -6.69 6.87
N ASP A 37 4.01 -5.75 5.92
CA ASP A 37 5.04 -5.72 4.85
C ASP A 37 4.54 -5.34 3.44
N GLY A 38 3.93 -4.18 3.28
CA GLY A 38 3.96 -3.47 2.00
C GLY A 38 5.00 -2.37 2.16
N GLY A 39 6.27 -2.76 2.09
CA GLY A 39 7.38 -1.82 2.17
C GLY A 39 7.21 -0.63 1.21
N ALA A 40 8.08 0.36 1.35
CA ALA A 40 8.06 1.50 0.43
C ALA A 40 8.89 1.19 -0.81
N THR A 41 8.39 1.55 -1.98
CA THR A 41 9.19 1.60 -3.22
C THR A 41 9.38 3.04 -3.69
N SER A 42 10.41 3.27 -4.48
CA SER A 42 10.65 4.52 -5.21
C SER A 42 10.45 4.29 -6.70
N MET A 43 9.53 5.04 -7.30
CA MET A 43 9.20 4.99 -8.71
C MET A 43 9.84 6.19 -9.42
N ALA A 44 10.74 5.93 -10.36
CA ALA A 44 11.46 6.96 -11.10
C ALA A 44 10.61 7.63 -12.19
N THR A 45 11.06 8.78 -12.71
CA THR A 45 10.50 9.47 -13.88
C THR A 45 10.28 8.50 -15.05
N GLY A 46 9.16 8.63 -15.75
CA GLY A 46 8.79 7.81 -16.92
C GLY A 46 8.12 6.47 -16.61
N ILE A 47 8.13 6.01 -15.36
CA ILE A 47 7.37 4.83 -14.93
C ILE A 47 5.96 5.24 -14.52
N THR A 48 4.95 4.71 -15.21
CA THR A 48 3.55 5.15 -15.08
C THR A 48 2.62 4.11 -14.46
N ALA A 49 2.96 2.83 -14.49
CA ALA A 49 2.16 1.80 -13.82
C ALA A 49 2.53 1.72 -12.34
N ILE A 50 1.57 1.98 -11.44
CA ILE A 50 1.78 1.90 -10.00
C ILE A 50 1.83 0.43 -9.57
N PRO A 51 2.91 -0.02 -8.90
CA PRO A 51 3.01 -1.40 -8.43
C PRO A 51 2.10 -1.65 -7.22
N LEU A 52 1.35 -2.76 -7.24
CA LEU A 52 0.41 -3.14 -6.19
C LEU A 52 1.04 -4.00 -5.07
N ASN A 53 2.28 -4.41 -5.21
CA ASN A 53 2.97 -5.22 -4.19
C ASN A 53 3.60 -4.37 -3.07
N TYR A 54 3.34 -3.07 -3.04
CA TYR A 54 3.83 -2.12 -2.04
C TYR A 54 2.67 -1.30 -1.48
N SER A 55 2.76 -0.93 -0.20
CA SER A 55 1.75 -0.05 0.42
C SER A 55 2.16 1.40 0.44
N ILE A 56 3.43 1.71 0.17
CA ILE A 56 3.89 3.09 -0.04
C ILE A 56 4.63 3.17 -1.37
N VAL A 57 4.17 4.04 -2.25
CA VAL A 57 4.82 4.34 -3.52
C VAL A 57 5.28 5.78 -3.48
N LYS A 58 6.60 5.99 -3.46
CA LYS A 58 7.22 7.31 -3.57
C LYS A 58 7.48 7.57 -5.05
N LYS A 59 6.85 8.58 -5.62
CA LYS A 59 7.03 8.94 -7.02
C LYS A 59 7.92 10.17 -7.14
N THR A 60 8.92 10.06 -8.01
CA THR A 60 9.81 11.16 -8.41
C THR A 60 9.51 11.55 -9.85
N VAL A 61 9.42 12.86 -10.11
CA VAL A 61 9.35 13.44 -11.46
C VAL A 61 10.40 14.56 -11.55
N THR A 62 11.43 14.38 -12.39
CA THR A 62 12.62 15.25 -12.40
C THR A 62 12.61 16.34 -13.48
N ASN A 63 11.72 16.27 -14.48
CA ASN A 63 11.81 17.09 -15.70
C ASN A 63 10.73 18.19 -15.82
N ALA A 64 10.12 18.60 -14.71
CA ALA A 64 9.02 19.59 -14.67
C ALA A 64 7.80 19.26 -15.56
N GLY A 65 7.70 18.02 -16.05
CA GLY A 65 6.62 17.55 -16.90
C GLY A 65 5.44 17.02 -16.10
N SER A 66 4.35 16.72 -16.80
CA SER A 66 3.21 16.01 -16.24
C SER A 66 3.31 14.52 -16.56
N GLU A 67 3.05 13.66 -15.58
CA GLU A 67 2.97 12.21 -15.77
C GLU A 67 1.60 11.68 -15.37
N SER A 68 1.01 10.86 -16.25
CA SER A 68 -0.23 10.15 -15.98
C SER A 68 0.09 8.73 -15.56
N LEU A 69 -0.25 8.39 -14.32
CA LEU A 69 -0.05 7.09 -13.70
C LEU A 69 -1.35 6.30 -13.73
N THR A 70 -1.23 4.99 -13.94
CA THR A 70 -2.34 4.04 -13.86
C THR A 70 -2.23 3.19 -12.61
N LEU A 71 -3.37 2.91 -11.98
CA LEU A 71 -3.48 2.01 -10.84
C LEU A 71 -4.44 0.88 -11.18
N ALA A 72 -3.91 -0.34 -11.30
CA ALA A 72 -4.73 -1.52 -11.56
C ALA A 72 -5.61 -1.86 -10.34
N ASP A 73 -6.60 -2.73 -10.55
CA ASP A 73 -7.44 -3.25 -9.48
C ASP A 73 -6.62 -4.03 -8.45
N GLY A 74 -6.89 -3.76 -7.18
CA GLY A 74 -6.20 -4.36 -6.05
C GLY A 74 -6.83 -5.68 -5.59
N ILE A 75 -6.43 -6.10 -4.40
CA ILE A 75 -7.11 -7.16 -3.65
C ILE A 75 -8.02 -6.51 -2.61
N GLN A 76 -9.21 -7.06 -2.37
CA GLN A 76 -10.14 -6.56 -1.36
C GLN A 76 -9.44 -6.31 -0.02
N GLY A 77 -9.60 -5.10 0.53
CA GLY A 77 -8.97 -4.66 1.77
C GLY A 77 -7.56 -4.07 1.59
N GLN A 78 -7.03 -4.03 0.37
CA GLN A 78 -5.70 -3.48 0.10
C GLN A 78 -5.68 -1.97 0.29
N VAL A 79 -4.69 -1.48 1.04
CA VAL A 79 -4.42 -0.05 1.24
C VAL A 79 -3.10 0.32 0.57
N ILE A 80 -3.12 1.42 -0.17
CA ILE A 80 -1.92 1.99 -0.81
C ILE A 80 -1.84 3.49 -0.57
N LYS A 81 -0.65 3.97 -0.23
CA LYS A 81 -0.31 5.39 -0.12
C LYS A 81 0.65 5.75 -1.24
N ILE A 82 0.34 6.80 -1.97
CA ILE A 82 1.17 7.33 -3.06
C ILE A 82 1.59 8.74 -2.68
N ILE A 83 2.89 9.04 -2.76
CA ILE A 83 3.48 10.30 -2.31
C ILE A 83 4.41 10.83 -3.39
N GLN A 84 4.33 12.11 -3.71
CA GLN A 84 5.34 12.78 -4.53
C GLN A 84 6.53 13.20 -3.66
N VAL A 85 7.75 12.74 -3.98
CA VAL A 85 8.94 12.96 -3.12
C VAL A 85 10.02 13.84 -3.74
N ASP A 86 9.90 14.16 -5.02
CA ASP A 86 10.78 15.09 -5.72
C ASP A 86 9.96 15.83 -6.80
N ASN A 87 10.18 17.13 -6.99
CA ASN A 87 9.30 17.97 -7.81
C ASN A 87 10.05 19.03 -8.61
N PRO A 88 9.80 19.06 -9.93
CA PRO A 88 9.20 20.26 -10.49
C PRO A 88 7.94 20.04 -11.36
N GLY A 89 7.37 18.83 -11.42
CA GLY A 89 6.21 18.45 -12.26
C GLY A 89 4.96 17.92 -11.54
N THR A 90 3.91 17.60 -12.31
CA THR A 90 2.59 17.17 -11.81
C THR A 90 2.37 15.67 -12.04
N ILE A 91 1.79 14.96 -11.06
CA ILE A 91 1.43 13.54 -11.17
C ILE A 91 -0.09 13.41 -11.15
N THR A 92 -0.68 12.80 -12.18
CA THR A 92 -2.10 12.44 -12.20
C THR A 92 -2.25 10.95 -12.07
N ILE A 93 -3.01 10.47 -11.09
CA ILE A 93 -3.25 9.05 -10.81
C ILE A 93 -4.67 8.70 -11.25
N THR A 94 -4.81 7.73 -12.14
CA THR A 94 -6.09 7.22 -12.64
C THR A 94 -6.18 5.71 -12.39
N PRO A 95 -6.97 5.27 -11.40
CA PRO A 95 -7.23 3.85 -11.21
C PRO A 95 -8.18 3.27 -12.26
N THR A 96 -8.14 1.95 -12.46
CA THR A 96 -9.00 1.24 -13.40
C THR A 96 -10.45 1.25 -12.96
N THR A 97 -10.71 0.86 -11.71
CA THR A 97 -12.05 0.86 -11.11
C THR A 97 -12.05 1.77 -9.89
N THR A 98 -12.98 2.71 -9.80
CA THR A 98 -13.07 3.69 -8.70
C THR A 98 -14.52 3.96 -8.32
N THR A 99 -14.70 4.39 -7.08
CA THR A 99 -15.95 4.96 -6.60
C THR A 99 -15.68 6.32 -5.97
N GLY A 100 -16.44 7.34 -6.40
CA GLY A 100 -16.42 8.67 -5.81
C GLY A 100 -15.28 9.59 -6.27
N PHE A 101 -14.50 9.19 -7.28
CA PHE A 101 -13.53 10.06 -7.99
C PHE A 101 -13.12 9.44 -9.34
N ALA A 102 -12.63 10.26 -10.26
CA ALA A 102 -12.05 9.83 -11.54
C ALA A 102 -10.51 9.84 -11.54
N SER A 103 -9.90 10.83 -10.88
CA SER A 103 -8.43 10.90 -10.76
C SER A 103 -7.98 11.75 -9.58
N VAL A 104 -6.71 11.60 -9.19
CA VAL A 104 -6.07 12.40 -8.14
C VAL A 104 -4.79 13.02 -8.68
N VAL A 105 -4.60 14.31 -8.43
CA VAL A 105 -3.44 15.08 -8.91
C VAL A 105 -2.57 15.51 -7.72
N LEU A 106 -1.27 15.19 -7.80
CA LEU A 106 -0.22 15.65 -6.88
C LEU A 106 0.60 16.73 -7.62
N ASN A 107 0.71 17.93 -7.05
CA ASN A 107 1.32 19.10 -7.70
C ASN A 107 2.67 19.49 -7.08
N ALA A 108 2.92 19.06 -5.84
CA ALA A 108 4.07 19.45 -5.04
C ALA A 108 4.72 18.28 -4.31
N VAL A 109 6.00 18.44 -3.92
CA VAL A 109 6.66 17.49 -3.00
C VAL A 109 5.85 17.44 -1.70
N GLY A 110 5.55 16.24 -1.24
CA GLY A 110 4.79 16.00 -0.01
C GLY A 110 3.30 15.79 -0.25
N ASP A 111 2.78 16.12 -1.44
CA ASP A 111 1.41 15.78 -1.80
C ASP A 111 1.24 14.26 -1.84
N GLN A 112 0.12 13.79 -1.31
CA GLN A 112 -0.14 12.36 -1.19
C GLN A 112 -1.62 12.01 -1.18
N VAL A 113 -1.89 10.75 -1.55
CA VAL A 113 -3.20 10.12 -1.42
C VAL A 113 -3.06 8.74 -0.81
N THR A 114 -4.03 8.35 0.02
CA THR A 114 -4.19 7.01 0.57
C THR A 114 -5.51 6.44 0.07
N LEU A 115 -5.43 5.27 -0.57
CA LEU A 115 -6.54 4.60 -1.22
C LEU A 115 -6.79 3.24 -0.56
N LEU A 116 -8.06 2.84 -0.52
CA LEU A 116 -8.50 1.50 -0.10
C LEU A 116 -9.22 0.83 -1.28
N PHE A 117 -8.83 -0.39 -1.62
CA PHE A 117 -9.54 -1.20 -2.61
C PHE A 117 -10.65 -2.00 -1.92
N ILE A 118 -11.90 -1.76 -2.31
CA ILE A 118 -13.08 -2.37 -1.69
C ILE A 118 -13.35 -3.75 -2.28
N ASP A 119 -13.53 -3.82 -3.59
CA ASP A 119 -13.76 -5.03 -4.39
C ASP A 119 -13.75 -4.64 -5.89
N ASN A 120 -14.00 -5.59 -6.78
CA ASN A 120 -13.99 -5.36 -8.23
C ASN A 120 -15.21 -4.57 -8.75
N ASP A 121 -16.29 -4.43 -7.96
CA ASP A 121 -17.49 -3.70 -8.38
C ASP A 121 -17.40 -2.22 -7.98
N ASN A 122 -16.79 -1.93 -6.82
CA ASN A 122 -16.64 -0.58 -6.27
C ASN A 122 -15.24 0.01 -6.51
N GLY A 123 -14.22 -0.83 -6.65
CA GLY A 123 -12.84 -0.42 -6.92
C GLY A 123 -12.17 0.33 -5.77
N TRP A 124 -11.30 1.28 -6.14
CA TRP A 124 -10.58 2.14 -5.21
C TRP A 124 -11.47 3.28 -4.68
N ILE A 125 -11.32 3.57 -3.39
CA ILE A 125 -11.87 4.77 -2.73
C ILE A 125 -10.74 5.56 -2.06
N ILE A 126 -10.92 6.87 -1.92
CA ILE A 126 -10.00 7.73 -1.16
C ILE A 126 -10.36 7.64 0.33
N VAL A 127 -9.36 7.31 1.15
CA VAL A 127 -9.49 7.27 2.62
C VAL A 127 -8.70 8.37 3.33
N GLY A 128 -7.84 9.08 2.59
CA GLY A 128 -7.14 10.25 3.10
C GLY A 128 -6.26 10.89 2.04
N GLU A 129 -6.14 12.21 2.08
CA GLU A 129 -5.33 12.97 1.13
C GLU A 129 -4.65 14.16 1.82
N THR A 130 -3.60 14.68 1.21
CA THR A 130 -2.90 15.88 1.69
C THR A 130 -2.34 16.63 0.48
N GLY A 131 -2.74 17.88 0.29
CA GLY A 131 -2.21 18.77 -0.75
C GLY A 131 -2.65 18.39 -2.18
N SER A 132 -3.46 17.36 -2.35
CA SER A 132 -3.83 16.84 -3.66
C SER A 132 -5.09 17.52 -4.22
N THR A 133 -5.31 17.42 -5.53
CA THR A 133 -6.57 17.78 -6.17
C THR A 133 -7.32 16.52 -6.59
N VAL A 134 -8.54 16.33 -6.10
CA VAL A 134 -9.40 15.20 -6.47
C VAL A 134 -10.37 15.64 -7.57
N ASN A 135 -10.31 14.96 -8.71
CA ASN A 135 -11.23 15.17 -9.82
C ASN A 135 -12.35 14.14 -9.77
N GLN A 136 -13.59 14.62 -9.93
CA GLN A 136 -14.80 13.80 -9.91
C GLN A 136 -15.00 13.05 -11.22
#